data_AF-A0A357QHK4-F1
#
_entry.id   AF-A0A357QHK4-F1
#
_cell.length_a   1.000
_cell.length_b   1.000
_cell.length_c   1.000
_cell.angle_alpha   90.00
_cell.angle_beta   90.00
_cell.angle_gamma   90.00
#
_symmetry.space_group_name_H-M   'P 1'
#
loop_
_entity.id
_entity.type
_entity.pdbx_description
1 polymer ?
#
loop_
_entity_poly.entity_id
_entity_poly.type
_entity_poly.pdbx_seq_one_letter_code
_entity_poly.pdbx_strand_id
1 'polypeptide(L)'
;MKNIYLLVFALIINYSGQSQQTIDFEFGSAWQFFVVQGTDSTWQVAVPSKGRFNGAYSGNYAMITDSANSIMSGDTALIDVYIENGGCHNMYFSFWHKYFTDSLHSGGSVEMTFDNGLTWINPVYDTIYYDIWFNNFYGPRDTLSSGIPCFMGSSDEWKYSSINLGRCFLCQQNFSMGFRFVFNTDSIALPLEGWMIDDVSLFVSPCKVKNPEKQKSIGFVFSQNDDKTLTITPDEDCTLNITQMSGKTVYTAEGKKKQKDIIPTESLPHGIYIITAIFKNSTCSRKFRI
;
A
#
# COMPACT_ATOMS: atom_id res chain seq x y z
N MET A 1 44.59 39.52 29.94
CA MET A 1 43.40 39.14 29.16
C MET A 1 43.04 37.71 29.54
N LYS A 2 41.90 37.51 30.21
CA LYS A 2 41.40 36.18 30.61
C LYS A 2 40.46 35.69 29.51
N ASN A 3 40.81 34.58 28.85
CA ASN A 3 39.93 33.95 27.87
C ASN A 3 38.80 33.24 28.60
N ILE A 4 37.58 33.75 28.43
CA ILE A 4 36.34 33.10 28.86
C ILE A 4 35.97 32.10 27.76
N TYR A 5 36.04 30.80 28.08
CA TYR A 5 35.48 29.76 27.22
C TYR A 5 33.97 29.67 27.48
N LEU A 6 33.18 30.11 26.49
CA LEU A 6 31.73 29.99 26.50
C LEU A 6 31.35 28.54 26.16
N LEU A 7 30.88 27.79 27.15
CA LEU A 7 30.33 26.44 26.97
C LEU A 7 28.90 26.57 26.43
N VAL A 8 28.72 26.32 25.12
CA VAL A 8 27.39 26.28 24.51
C VAL A 8 26.82 24.87 24.70
N PHE A 9 25.84 24.73 25.60
CA PHE A 9 25.00 23.53 25.67
C PHE A 9 24.09 23.49 24.45
N ALA A 10 24.36 22.60 23.50
CA ALA A 10 23.42 22.29 22.43
C ALA A 10 22.24 21.50 23.03
N LEU A 11 21.10 22.17 23.20
CA LEU A 11 19.82 21.52 23.46
C LEU A 11 19.46 20.67 22.24
N ILE A 12 19.61 19.36 22.35
CA ILE A 12 19.05 18.40 21.39
C ILE A 12 17.55 18.34 21.66
N ILE A 13 16.79 19.17 20.95
CA ILE A 13 15.34 19.08 20.90
C ILE A 13 15.01 17.92 19.97
N ASN A 14 14.64 16.76 20.52
CA ASN A 14 14.09 15.67 19.73
C ASN A 14 12.69 16.08 19.26
N TYR A 15 12.56 16.44 17.98
CA TYR A 15 11.26 16.52 17.33
C TYR A 15 10.72 15.11 17.11
N SER A 16 9.52 14.82 17.60
CA SER A 16 8.76 13.63 17.23
C SER A 16 8.45 13.70 15.72
N GLY A 17 9.07 12.81 14.94
CA GLY A 17 8.97 12.82 13.48
C GLY A 17 7.60 12.38 12.99
N GLN A 18 6.99 13.18 12.12
CA GLN A 18 5.90 12.74 11.25
C GLN A 18 6.46 11.69 10.28
N SER A 19 5.69 10.65 9.97
CA SER A 19 6.07 9.65 8.96
C SER A 19 5.10 9.75 7.79
N GLN A 20 5.66 10.06 6.63
CA GLN A 20 4.96 9.96 5.35
C GLN A 20 5.62 8.83 4.57
N GLN A 21 4.79 7.98 3.98
CA GLN A 21 5.21 6.92 3.09
C GLN A 21 4.47 7.07 1.79
N THR A 22 5.18 6.95 0.68
CA THR A 22 4.63 7.11 -0.67
C THR A 22 5.12 5.96 -1.54
N ILE A 23 4.20 5.35 -2.29
CA ILE A 23 4.49 4.53 -3.47
C ILE A 23 4.35 5.43 -4.69
N ASP A 24 5.43 5.64 -5.42
CA ASP A 24 5.43 6.34 -6.71
C ASP A 24 5.61 5.37 -7.90
N PHE A 25 5.58 4.06 -7.63
CA PHE A 25 5.72 2.96 -8.60
C PHE A 25 7.04 2.93 -9.39
N GLU A 26 8.03 3.75 -9.03
CA GLU A 26 9.37 3.68 -9.60
C GLU A 26 10.17 2.47 -9.10
N PHE A 27 11.16 2.05 -9.89
CA PHE A 27 12.09 1.01 -9.45
C PHE A 27 12.90 1.48 -8.24
N GLY A 28 12.60 0.90 -7.07
CA GLY A 28 13.33 1.15 -5.82
C GLY A 28 12.65 2.11 -4.85
N SER A 29 11.43 2.57 -5.14
CA SER A 29 10.62 3.33 -4.20
C SER A 29 9.72 2.43 -3.35
N ALA A 30 9.55 2.84 -2.09
CA ALA A 30 8.64 2.32 -1.08
C ALA A 30 8.82 0.85 -0.59
N TRP A 31 9.61 0.73 0.48
CA TRP A 31 9.99 -0.51 1.18
C TRP A 31 8.88 -1.18 2.02
N GLN A 32 7.66 -0.62 2.10
CA GLN A 32 6.62 -1.02 3.07
C GLN A 32 5.22 -1.24 2.51
N PHE A 33 5.03 -1.11 1.20
CA PHE A 33 3.72 -1.35 0.61
C PHE A 33 3.66 -2.70 -0.10
N PHE A 34 2.52 -3.37 0.04
CA PHE A 34 2.18 -4.58 -0.67
C PHE A 34 1.17 -4.20 -1.74
N VAL A 35 1.50 -4.46 -3.00
CA VAL A 35 0.56 -4.43 -4.12
C VAL A 35 0.13 -5.85 -4.37
N VAL A 36 -1.10 -6.21 -3.98
CA VAL A 36 -1.66 -7.55 -4.27
C VAL A 36 -2.60 -7.42 -5.44
N GLN A 37 -2.22 -7.98 -6.59
CA GLN A 37 -3.07 -8.07 -7.77
C GLN A 37 -3.96 -9.32 -7.68
N GLY A 38 -5.21 -9.23 -8.11
CA GLY A 38 -6.03 -10.42 -8.35
C GLY A 38 -5.41 -11.31 -9.44
N THR A 39 -5.72 -12.62 -9.42
CA THR A 39 -5.14 -13.62 -10.34
C THR A 39 -5.40 -13.34 -11.83
N ASP A 40 -6.42 -12.54 -12.14
CA ASP A 40 -6.78 -12.09 -13.48
C ASP A 40 -6.85 -10.55 -13.59
N SER A 41 -6.14 -9.85 -12.69
CA SER A 41 -6.17 -8.38 -12.63
C SER A 41 -5.40 -7.75 -13.78
N THR A 42 -5.98 -6.73 -14.40
CA THR A 42 -5.42 -6.03 -15.57
C THR A 42 -4.43 -4.92 -15.20
N TRP A 43 -4.53 -4.49 -13.95
CA TRP A 43 -3.58 -3.65 -13.25
C TRP A 43 -2.11 -4.06 -13.48
N GLN A 44 -1.28 -3.13 -13.93
CA GLN A 44 0.16 -3.31 -14.14
C GLN A 44 0.92 -2.03 -13.79
N VAL A 45 2.20 -2.16 -13.42
CA VAL A 45 3.11 -1.02 -13.32
C VAL A 45 3.77 -0.83 -14.68
N ALA A 46 3.55 0.32 -15.31
CA ALA A 46 4.06 0.58 -16.65
C ALA A 46 4.29 2.07 -16.91
N VAL A 47 5.05 2.37 -17.97
CA VAL A 47 5.16 3.72 -18.52
C VAL A 47 3.88 4.03 -19.30
N PRO A 48 3.06 5.02 -18.90
CA PRO A 48 1.85 5.36 -19.62
C PRO A 48 2.18 5.88 -21.03
N SER A 49 1.58 5.26 -22.06
CA SER A 49 1.90 5.54 -23.46
C SER A 49 0.66 5.66 -24.37
N LYS A 50 -0.53 5.74 -23.78
CA LYS A 50 -1.80 5.92 -24.50
C LYS A 50 -2.05 7.40 -24.81
N GLY A 51 -3.18 7.70 -25.47
CA GLY A 51 -3.53 9.06 -25.88
C GLY A 51 -3.76 10.00 -24.69
N ARG A 52 -4.62 9.62 -23.75
CA ARG A 52 -4.90 10.40 -22.52
C ARG A 52 -3.99 10.01 -21.36
N PHE A 53 -3.55 8.76 -21.29
CA PHE A 53 -2.62 8.22 -20.30
C PHE A 53 -1.22 8.22 -20.90
N ASN A 54 -0.67 9.42 -21.06
CA ASN A 54 0.56 9.71 -21.80
C ASN A 54 1.75 10.09 -20.91
N GLY A 55 1.62 9.93 -19.60
CA GLY A 55 2.70 10.11 -18.63
C GLY A 55 2.23 9.78 -17.21
N ALA A 56 3.16 9.34 -16.37
CA ALA A 56 2.98 9.19 -14.93
C ALA A 56 2.81 10.57 -14.26
N TYR A 57 2.33 10.61 -13.02
CA TYR A 57 2.23 11.88 -12.27
C TYR A 57 3.62 12.29 -11.80
N SER A 58 4.38 11.34 -11.27
CA SER A 58 5.78 11.48 -10.90
C SER A 58 6.61 10.38 -11.58
N GLY A 59 7.92 10.58 -11.73
CA GLY A 59 8.80 9.58 -12.35
C GLY A 59 8.43 9.22 -13.80
N ASN A 60 8.48 7.93 -14.11
CA ASN A 60 8.17 7.35 -15.42
C ASN A 60 7.08 6.28 -15.37
N TYR A 61 6.85 5.65 -14.21
CA TYR A 61 5.97 4.50 -14.02
C TYR A 61 4.75 4.91 -13.21
N ALA A 62 3.60 4.36 -13.58
CA ALA A 62 2.39 4.47 -12.80
C ALA A 62 1.71 3.10 -12.73
N MET A 63 0.83 2.94 -11.75
CA MET A 63 -0.08 1.81 -11.70
C MET A 63 -1.23 2.06 -12.68
N ILE A 64 -1.50 1.15 -13.62
CA ILE A 64 -2.45 1.35 -14.72
C ILE A 64 -3.22 0.06 -15.05
N THR A 65 -4.53 0.15 -15.32
CA THR A 65 -5.38 -1.02 -15.61
C THR A 65 -5.08 -1.70 -16.95
N ASP A 66 -4.46 -1.04 -17.91
CA ASP A 66 -3.85 -1.66 -19.10
C ASP A 66 -2.88 -0.62 -19.69
N SER A 67 -1.65 -0.95 -20.01
CA SER A 67 -0.68 0.01 -20.54
C SER A 67 -0.70 0.17 -22.07
N ALA A 68 -1.34 -0.76 -22.79
CA ALA A 68 -1.23 -0.89 -24.24
C ALA A 68 -2.58 -0.88 -24.97
N ASN A 69 -3.61 -1.54 -24.41
CA ASN A 69 -4.92 -1.74 -25.02
C ASN A 69 -6.01 -0.94 -24.31
N SER A 70 -7.18 -0.82 -24.92
CA SER A 70 -8.37 -0.29 -24.25
C SER A 70 -8.80 -1.19 -23.09
N ILE A 71 -9.64 -0.64 -22.20
CA ILE A 71 -10.21 -1.41 -21.08
C ILE A 71 -10.85 -2.71 -21.58
N MET A 72 -10.61 -3.80 -20.85
CA MET A 72 -11.28 -5.07 -21.13
C MET A 72 -12.73 -5.01 -20.65
N SER A 73 -13.62 -5.69 -21.37
CA SER A 73 -15.03 -5.83 -20.99
C SER A 73 -15.20 -6.96 -19.98
N GLY A 74 -16.06 -6.76 -18.98
CA GLY A 74 -16.45 -7.77 -17.99
C GLY A 74 -15.36 -8.04 -16.96
N ASP A 75 -14.44 -7.10 -16.79
CA ASP A 75 -13.29 -7.20 -15.90
C ASP A 75 -13.55 -6.57 -14.52
N THR A 76 -13.01 -7.21 -13.49
CA THR A 76 -12.89 -6.69 -12.12
C THR A 76 -11.43 -6.82 -11.69
N ALA A 77 -10.69 -5.72 -11.78
CA ALA A 77 -9.28 -5.67 -11.45
C ALA A 77 -9.08 -5.05 -10.06
N LEU A 78 -8.23 -5.70 -9.26
CA LEU A 78 -8.01 -5.36 -7.85
C LEU A 78 -6.53 -5.12 -7.57
N ILE A 79 -6.25 -4.09 -6.76
CA ILE A 79 -4.96 -3.87 -6.11
C ILE A 79 -5.19 -3.50 -4.64
N ASP A 80 -4.66 -4.32 -3.73
CA ASP A 80 -4.60 -3.98 -2.31
C ASP A 80 -3.31 -3.21 -2.00
N VAL A 81 -3.37 -2.29 -1.05
CA VAL A 81 -2.28 -1.50 -0.47
C VAL A 81 -2.40 -1.58 1.06
N TYR A 82 -1.54 -2.38 1.71
CA TYR A 82 -1.54 -2.54 3.17
C TYR A 82 -0.51 -1.67 3.87
N ILE A 83 -0.83 -1.29 5.10
CA ILE A 83 -0.04 -0.36 5.90
C ILE A 83 0.03 -0.86 7.35
N GLU A 84 1.25 -0.90 7.88
CA GLU A 84 1.49 -1.15 9.30
C GLU A 84 1.31 0.13 10.11
N ASN A 85 0.24 0.24 10.90
CA ASN A 85 0.07 1.34 11.83
C ASN A 85 0.63 0.99 13.22
N GLY A 86 1.56 1.80 13.73
CA GLY A 86 2.14 1.69 15.07
C GLY A 86 1.30 2.28 16.21
N GLY A 87 0.00 2.54 15.98
CA GLY A 87 -0.94 3.06 16.99
C GLY A 87 -1.22 4.56 16.90
N CYS A 88 -1.76 5.03 15.77
CA CYS A 88 -1.87 6.45 15.43
C CYS A 88 -3.31 7.02 15.44
N HIS A 89 -3.49 8.26 15.90
CA HIS A 89 -4.80 8.88 16.09
C HIS A 89 -5.34 9.69 14.88
N ASN A 90 -4.49 10.11 13.93
CA ASN A 90 -4.91 10.78 12.70
C ASN A 90 -4.13 10.21 11.51
N MET A 91 -4.87 9.77 10.50
CA MET A 91 -4.31 9.18 9.29
C MET A 91 -4.84 9.91 8.07
N TYR A 92 -3.98 10.09 7.09
CA TYR A 92 -4.31 10.78 5.87
C TYR A 92 -3.80 9.96 4.70
N PHE A 93 -4.72 9.28 4.02
CA PHE A 93 -4.45 8.49 2.82
C PHE A 93 -4.75 9.35 1.60
N SER A 94 -3.86 9.32 0.62
CA SER A 94 -3.97 10.13 -0.59
C SER A 94 -3.33 9.43 -1.77
N PHE A 95 -3.72 9.84 -2.97
CA PHE A 95 -3.16 9.33 -4.21
C PHE A 95 -3.45 10.32 -5.33
N TRP A 96 -2.59 10.29 -6.35
CA TRP A 96 -2.85 10.92 -7.63
C TRP A 96 -3.46 9.91 -8.58
N HIS A 97 -4.44 10.33 -9.37
CA HIS A 97 -5.04 9.45 -10.36
C HIS A 97 -5.57 10.18 -11.59
N LYS A 98 -5.66 9.45 -12.70
CA LYS A 98 -6.36 9.87 -13.92
C LYS A 98 -7.26 8.74 -14.39
N TYR A 99 -8.49 9.05 -14.76
CA TYR A 99 -9.45 8.05 -15.22
C TYR A 99 -10.14 8.50 -16.51
N PHE A 100 -10.38 7.52 -17.39
CA PHE A 100 -11.17 7.67 -18.60
C PHE A 100 -11.98 6.40 -18.83
N THR A 101 -13.24 6.44 -18.41
CA THR A 101 -14.16 5.30 -18.30
C THR A 101 -15.56 5.69 -18.79
N ASP A 102 -16.45 4.70 -18.94
CA ASP A 102 -17.87 4.96 -19.19
C ASP A 102 -18.51 5.55 -17.92
N SER A 103 -19.16 6.70 -18.07
CA SER A 103 -19.84 7.43 -17.00
C SER A 103 -20.96 6.68 -16.27
N LEU A 104 -21.32 5.44 -16.64
CA LEU A 104 -22.32 4.64 -15.90
C LEU A 104 -21.98 3.16 -15.75
N HIS A 105 -21.07 2.63 -16.56
CA HIS A 105 -20.85 1.18 -16.64
C HIS A 105 -19.43 0.77 -16.29
N SER A 106 -18.49 1.72 -16.16
CA SER A 106 -17.11 1.41 -15.80
C SER A 106 -16.53 2.46 -14.87
N GLY A 107 -15.83 2.03 -13.85
CA GLY A 107 -15.32 2.97 -12.86
C GLY A 107 -14.41 2.37 -11.81
N GLY A 108 -13.73 3.27 -11.11
CA GLY A 108 -12.78 2.97 -10.09
C GLY A 108 -13.29 3.27 -8.68
N SER A 109 -13.44 2.27 -7.81
CA SER A 109 -13.76 2.49 -6.40
C SER A 109 -12.54 2.25 -5.52
N VAL A 110 -12.57 2.81 -4.31
CA VAL A 110 -11.60 2.55 -3.27
C VAL A 110 -12.33 1.98 -2.07
N GLU A 111 -11.83 0.87 -1.54
CA GLU A 111 -12.32 0.22 -0.34
C GLU A 111 -11.26 0.29 0.75
N MET A 112 -11.68 0.14 2.00
CA MET A 112 -10.78 0.07 3.15
C MET A 112 -11.08 -1.16 4.02
N THR A 113 -10.05 -1.64 4.69
CA THR A 113 -10.13 -2.73 5.67
C THR A 113 -9.41 -2.35 6.95
N PHE A 114 -9.93 -2.84 8.07
CA PHE A 114 -9.35 -2.71 9.41
C PHE A 114 -9.03 -4.07 10.04
N ASP A 115 -9.27 -5.17 9.31
CA ASP A 115 -9.21 -6.54 9.82
C ASP A 115 -8.34 -7.46 8.93
N ASN A 116 -7.28 -6.88 8.33
CA ASN A 116 -6.38 -7.59 7.42
C ASN A 116 -7.04 -8.10 6.13
N GLY A 117 -8.05 -7.39 5.62
CA GLY A 117 -8.72 -7.73 4.37
C GLY A 117 -9.74 -8.86 4.48
N LEU A 118 -10.16 -9.23 5.71
CA LEU A 118 -11.28 -10.14 5.91
C LEU A 118 -12.60 -9.48 5.53
N THR A 119 -12.75 -8.18 5.80
CA THR A 119 -13.85 -7.35 5.35
C THR A 119 -13.34 -6.07 4.69
N TRP A 120 -14.06 -5.64 3.66
CA TRP A 120 -13.80 -4.43 2.89
C TRP A 120 -15.06 -3.57 2.86
N ILE A 121 -14.89 -2.27 3.08
CA ILE A 121 -15.98 -1.32 3.08
C ILE A 121 -15.65 -0.12 2.19
N ASN A 122 -16.64 0.39 1.47
CA ASN A 122 -16.48 1.64 0.74
C ASN A 122 -16.61 2.81 1.75
N PRO A 123 -15.59 3.67 1.90
CA PRO A 123 -15.56 4.70 2.93
C PRO A 123 -16.71 5.71 2.83
N VAL A 124 -17.33 5.87 1.65
CA VAL A 124 -18.45 6.80 1.46
C VAL A 124 -19.77 6.30 2.04
N TYR A 125 -19.85 5.01 2.38
CA TYR A 125 -20.98 4.40 3.08
C TYR A 125 -20.68 4.13 4.55
N ASP A 126 -19.51 4.53 5.02
CA ASP A 126 -19.14 4.25 6.39
C ASP A 126 -20.02 5.03 7.37
N THR A 127 -20.75 4.28 8.20
CA THR A 127 -21.58 4.81 9.29
C THR A 127 -20.98 4.54 10.67
N ILE A 128 -19.85 3.85 10.70
CA ILE A 128 -19.15 3.38 11.90
C ILE A 128 -18.14 4.44 12.34
N TYR A 129 -17.44 5.10 11.41
CA TYR A 129 -16.42 6.11 11.66
C TYR A 129 -16.92 7.51 11.27
N TYR A 130 -17.34 8.28 12.27
CA TYR A 130 -18.01 9.57 12.10
C TYR A 130 -17.11 10.73 11.63
N ASP A 131 -15.80 10.53 11.51
CA ASP A 131 -14.82 11.61 11.32
C ASP A 131 -13.95 11.34 10.07
N ILE A 132 -14.60 11.04 8.95
CA ILE A 132 -13.94 10.89 7.64
C ILE A 132 -14.17 12.16 6.82
N TRP A 133 -13.08 12.76 6.34
CA TRP A 133 -13.15 13.85 5.36
C TRP A 133 -12.54 13.45 4.03
N PHE A 134 -13.26 13.77 2.98
CA PHE A 134 -12.85 13.50 1.61
C PHE A 134 -12.35 14.77 0.93
N ASN A 135 -11.32 14.63 0.10
CA ASN A 135 -10.94 15.63 -0.89
C ASN A 135 -11.04 15.02 -2.28
N ASN A 136 -11.80 15.67 -3.17
CA ASN A 136 -11.95 15.29 -4.57
C ASN A 136 -12.26 13.79 -4.77
N PHE A 137 -13.11 13.25 -3.89
CA PHE A 137 -13.52 11.85 -3.89
C PHE A 137 -14.95 11.73 -4.42
N TYR A 138 -15.33 10.56 -4.92
CA TYR A 138 -16.73 10.28 -5.26
C TYR A 138 -17.61 10.26 -3.99
N GLY A 139 -18.89 10.56 -4.15
CA GLY A 139 -19.91 10.46 -3.10
C GLY A 139 -20.76 9.20 -3.21
N PRO A 140 -21.67 8.96 -2.25
CA PRO A 140 -22.54 7.77 -2.22
C PRO A 140 -23.56 7.70 -3.37
N ARG A 141 -23.70 8.76 -4.17
CA ARG A 141 -24.60 8.87 -5.33
C ARG A 141 -23.87 8.86 -6.66
N ASP A 142 -22.54 8.93 -6.65
CA ASP A 142 -21.72 8.84 -7.85
C ASP A 142 -21.49 7.35 -8.16
N THR A 143 -22.57 6.68 -8.55
CA THR A 143 -22.62 5.22 -8.67
C THR A 143 -22.73 4.73 -10.10
N LEU A 144 -22.08 3.59 -10.39
CA LEU A 144 -22.39 2.82 -11.60
C LEU A 144 -23.88 2.45 -11.61
N SER A 145 -24.38 1.99 -12.76
CA SER A 145 -25.74 1.45 -12.89
C SER A 145 -26.02 0.27 -11.95
N SER A 146 -24.97 -0.42 -11.50
CA SER A 146 -25.02 -1.47 -10.46
C SER A 146 -25.15 -0.94 -9.03
N GLY A 147 -25.08 0.38 -8.83
CA GLY A 147 -25.15 1.02 -7.51
C GLY A 147 -23.82 1.15 -6.78
N ILE A 148 -22.69 0.80 -7.40
CA ILE A 148 -21.36 0.88 -6.78
C ILE A 148 -20.80 2.31 -6.88
N PRO A 149 -20.51 3.01 -5.76
CA PRO A 149 -19.87 4.32 -5.79
C PRO A 149 -18.44 4.24 -6.32
N CYS A 150 -18.11 5.09 -7.29
CA CYS A 150 -16.81 5.09 -7.92
C CYS A 150 -16.49 6.40 -8.65
N PHE A 151 -15.23 6.57 -9.00
CA PHE A 151 -14.80 7.50 -10.03
C PHE A 151 -15.21 6.97 -11.41
N MET A 152 -15.89 7.80 -12.19
CA MET A 152 -16.42 7.43 -13.51
C MET A 152 -16.30 8.60 -14.50
N GLY A 153 -16.37 8.30 -15.79
CA GLY A 153 -16.25 9.31 -16.85
C GLY A 153 -14.79 9.71 -17.10
N SER A 154 -14.53 11.00 -17.27
CA SER A 154 -13.18 11.52 -17.53
C SER A 154 -12.74 12.48 -16.43
N SER A 155 -11.49 12.33 -15.97
CA SER A 155 -10.85 13.32 -15.09
C SER A 155 -10.15 14.45 -15.85
N ASP A 156 -9.91 14.27 -17.15
CA ASP A 156 -9.14 15.08 -18.12
C ASP A 156 -7.66 15.32 -17.74
N GLU A 157 -7.38 15.62 -16.48
CA GLU A 157 -6.05 15.80 -15.89
C GLU A 157 -5.85 14.88 -14.67
N TRP A 158 -4.62 14.82 -14.18
CA TRP A 158 -4.32 14.20 -12.88
C TRP A 158 -5.10 14.90 -11.77
N LYS A 159 -5.72 14.07 -10.92
CA LYS A 159 -6.53 14.49 -9.79
C LYS A 159 -5.87 14.03 -8.51
N TYR A 160 -5.92 14.87 -7.50
CA TYR A 160 -5.47 14.52 -6.16
C TYR A 160 -6.67 14.16 -5.31
N SER A 161 -6.70 12.93 -4.79
CA SER A 161 -7.81 12.40 -4.02
C SER A 161 -7.31 11.95 -2.65
N SER A 162 -8.09 12.20 -1.61
CA SER A 162 -7.67 11.80 -0.25
C SER A 162 -8.82 11.47 0.67
N ILE A 163 -8.51 10.60 1.63
CA ILE A 163 -9.34 10.22 2.76
C ILE A 163 -8.57 10.62 4.03
N ASN A 164 -9.11 11.56 4.78
CA ASN A 164 -8.64 11.90 6.11
C ASN A 164 -9.48 11.15 7.14
N LEU A 165 -8.83 10.26 7.89
CA LEU A 165 -9.42 9.53 8.99
C LEU A 165 -9.08 10.28 10.28
N GLY A 166 -9.96 11.21 10.65
CA GLY A 166 -9.92 11.92 11.93
C GLY A 166 -10.22 10.99 13.09
N ARG A 167 -9.49 11.15 14.19
CA ARG A 167 -9.79 10.50 15.49
C ARG A 167 -10.26 9.06 15.36
N CYS A 168 -9.42 8.22 14.78
CA CYS A 168 -9.74 6.81 14.66
C CYS A 168 -9.78 6.16 16.06
N PHE A 169 -11.00 5.96 16.59
CA PHE A 169 -11.25 5.43 17.94
C PHE A 169 -10.67 4.03 18.17
N LEU A 170 -10.58 3.22 17.11
CA LEU A 170 -10.00 1.87 17.16
C LEU A 170 -8.49 1.85 16.89
N CYS A 171 -7.91 2.99 16.51
CA CYS A 171 -6.48 3.05 16.22
C CYS A 171 -5.56 3.06 17.45
N GLN A 172 -6.15 2.80 18.64
CA GLN A 172 -5.45 2.60 19.90
C GLN A 172 -4.95 1.16 20.11
N GLN A 173 -5.27 0.24 19.21
CA GLN A 173 -4.84 -1.17 19.24
C GLN A 173 -3.96 -1.50 18.03
N ASN A 174 -3.21 -2.61 18.05
CA ASN A 174 -2.41 -3.06 16.90
C ASN A 174 -3.33 -3.64 15.80
N PHE A 175 -3.96 -2.78 14.99
CA PHE A 175 -4.76 -3.20 13.82
C PHE A 175 -3.98 -2.96 12.52
N SER A 176 -4.35 -3.69 11.48
CA SER A 176 -3.81 -3.55 10.13
C SER A 176 -4.80 -2.78 9.28
N MET A 177 -4.35 -1.73 8.62
CA MET A 177 -5.16 -0.98 7.66
C MET A 177 -4.75 -1.38 6.26
N GLY A 178 -5.74 -1.54 5.39
CA GLY A 178 -5.52 -1.69 3.96
C GLY A 178 -6.47 -0.81 3.17
N PHE A 179 -6.03 -0.39 2.00
CA PHE A 179 -6.84 0.23 0.97
C PHE A 179 -6.84 -0.68 -0.25
N ARG A 180 -7.95 -0.72 -0.98
CA ARG A 180 -8.08 -1.51 -2.20
C ARG A 180 -8.63 -0.64 -3.29
N PHE A 181 -7.94 -0.59 -4.43
CA PHE A 181 -8.49 0.01 -5.62
C PHE A 181 -9.15 -1.09 -6.46
N VAL A 182 -10.42 -0.87 -6.78
CA VAL A 182 -11.23 -1.79 -7.59
C VAL A 182 -11.58 -1.08 -8.89
N PHE A 183 -11.26 -1.70 -10.02
CA PHE A 183 -11.70 -1.23 -11.32
C PHE A 183 -12.73 -2.21 -11.88
N ASN A 184 -13.94 -1.73 -12.16
CA ASN A 184 -15.03 -2.52 -12.72
C ASN A 184 -15.39 -2.05 -14.11
N THR A 185 -15.72 -2.98 -14.99
CA THR A 185 -16.25 -2.74 -16.34
C THR A 185 -17.48 -3.63 -16.60
N ASP A 186 -18.35 -3.22 -17.50
CA ASP A 186 -19.46 -4.05 -17.96
C ASP A 186 -19.05 -4.92 -19.15
N SER A 187 -19.98 -5.68 -19.71
CA SER A 187 -19.70 -6.57 -20.85
C SER A 187 -19.49 -5.84 -22.19
N ILE A 188 -19.49 -4.50 -22.22
CA ILE A 188 -19.35 -3.72 -23.45
C ILE A 188 -17.90 -3.21 -23.55
N ALA A 189 -17.20 -3.68 -24.59
CA ALA A 189 -15.87 -3.15 -24.90
C ALA A 189 -15.99 -1.73 -25.48
N LEU A 190 -15.36 -0.76 -24.83
CA LEU A 190 -15.28 0.62 -25.28
C LEU A 190 -13.81 1.03 -25.47
N PRO A 191 -13.49 1.93 -26.43
CA PRO A 191 -12.12 2.39 -26.68
C PRO A 191 -11.67 3.42 -25.63
N LEU A 192 -11.77 3.05 -24.36
CA LEU A 192 -11.46 3.88 -23.20
C LEU A 192 -10.17 3.37 -22.54
N GLU A 193 -9.49 4.25 -21.81
CA GLU A 193 -8.12 4.00 -21.39
C GLU A 193 -8.00 3.44 -19.97
N GLY A 194 -9.06 3.58 -19.16
CA GLY A 194 -9.21 2.91 -17.86
C GLY A 194 -8.92 3.81 -16.67
N TRP A 195 -8.09 3.32 -15.76
CA TRP A 195 -7.68 4.05 -14.57
C TRP A 195 -6.17 3.91 -14.37
N MET A 196 -5.49 5.02 -14.11
CA MET A 196 -4.13 5.03 -13.61
C MET A 196 -4.00 5.79 -12.30
N ILE A 197 -3.12 5.31 -11.44
CA ILE A 197 -2.87 5.76 -10.08
C ILE A 197 -1.36 5.94 -9.91
N ASP A 198 -1.00 6.96 -9.16
CA ASP A 198 0.38 7.27 -8.83
C ASP A 198 0.47 7.96 -7.46
N ASP A 199 1.67 8.04 -6.89
CA ASP A 199 1.98 8.73 -5.63
C ASP A 199 1.02 8.37 -4.47
N VAL A 200 0.71 7.07 -4.31
CA VAL A 200 -0.13 6.56 -3.22
C VAL A 200 0.58 6.81 -1.91
N SER A 201 0.04 7.71 -1.10
CA SER A 201 0.69 8.26 0.07
C SER A 201 -0.15 8.08 1.31
N LEU A 202 0.50 7.65 2.39
CA LEU A 202 -0.05 7.71 3.73
C LEU A 202 0.80 8.64 4.58
N PHE A 203 0.13 9.64 5.14
CA PHE A 203 0.65 10.43 6.23
C PHE A 203 0.03 9.97 7.54
N VAL A 204 0.89 9.74 8.53
CA VAL A 204 0.46 9.36 9.87
C VAL A 204 0.99 10.36 10.87
N SER A 205 0.08 10.99 11.62
CA SER A 205 0.48 11.86 12.71
C SER A 205 0.88 11.00 13.92
N PRO A 206 2.10 11.16 14.47
CA PRO A 206 2.54 10.37 15.60
C PRO A 206 1.69 10.67 16.83
N CYS A 207 1.34 9.62 17.57
CA CYS A 207 1.01 9.77 18.98
C CYS A 207 2.29 10.13 19.75
N LYS A 208 2.18 10.70 20.96
CA LYS A 208 3.31 10.84 21.88
C LYS A 208 3.81 9.44 22.31
N VAL A 209 4.51 8.73 21.43
CA VAL A 209 5.21 7.50 21.76
C VAL A 209 6.57 7.90 22.33
N LYS A 210 6.85 7.50 23.57
CA LYS A 210 8.18 7.62 24.15
C LYS A 210 9.11 6.68 23.37
N ASN A 211 10.08 7.26 22.67
CA ASN A 211 11.21 6.61 21.98
C ASN A 211 10.87 5.56 20.89
N PRO A 212 10.94 5.92 19.60
CA PRO A 212 11.27 4.95 18.58
C PRO A 212 12.79 4.68 18.65
N GLU A 213 13.18 3.47 19.06
CA GLU A 213 14.56 3.02 18.88
C GLU A 213 14.93 2.99 17.39
N LYS A 214 16.12 3.49 17.05
CA LYS A 214 16.64 3.48 15.67
C LYS A 214 16.81 2.03 15.19
N GLN A 215 15.92 1.52 14.35
CA GLN A 215 16.16 0.30 13.58
C GLN A 215 17.25 0.56 12.55
N LYS A 216 18.36 -0.18 12.68
CA LYS A 216 19.45 -0.21 11.70
C LYS A 216 19.01 -1.14 10.55
N SER A 217 19.02 -0.65 9.32
CA SER A 217 18.63 -1.38 8.12
C SER A 217 19.64 -2.48 7.78
N ILE A 218 19.37 -3.71 8.24
CA ILE A 218 19.96 -4.94 7.71
C ILE A 218 18.84 -5.60 6.91
N GLY A 219 19.05 -5.78 5.61
CA GLY A 219 18.03 -6.23 4.67
C GLY A 219 18.18 -7.68 4.25
N PHE A 220 17.12 -8.25 3.71
CA PHE A 220 17.18 -9.37 2.78
C PHE A 220 16.42 -8.96 1.51
N VAL A 221 16.89 -9.44 0.35
CA VAL A 221 16.13 -9.29 -0.90
C VAL A 221 14.96 -10.26 -0.86
N PHE A 222 13.75 -9.78 -1.14
CA PHE A 222 12.51 -10.55 -1.14
C PHE A 222 11.79 -10.37 -2.47
N SER A 223 11.43 -11.48 -3.09
CA SER A 223 10.51 -11.51 -4.24
C SER A 223 9.55 -12.68 -4.08
N GLN A 224 8.25 -12.40 -4.21
CA GLN A 224 7.21 -13.41 -4.31
C GLN A 224 6.93 -13.63 -5.79
N ASN A 225 7.03 -14.88 -6.25
CA ASN A 225 6.67 -15.27 -7.60
C ASN A 225 5.36 -16.07 -7.54
N ASP A 226 4.28 -15.48 -8.06
CA ASP A 226 2.99 -16.13 -8.36
C ASP A 226 2.44 -17.04 -7.24
N ASP A 227 2.39 -16.54 -5.99
CA ASP A 227 1.90 -17.21 -4.76
C ASP A 227 2.52 -18.59 -4.41
N LYS A 228 3.48 -19.06 -5.21
CA LYS A 228 4.05 -20.41 -5.11
C LYS A 228 5.39 -20.45 -4.40
N THR A 229 6.18 -19.39 -4.52
CA THR A 229 7.54 -19.36 -3.95
C THR A 229 7.93 -17.99 -3.40
N LEU A 230 8.68 -18.00 -2.30
CA LEU A 230 9.40 -16.85 -1.77
C LEU A 230 10.88 -17.05 -2.04
N THR A 231 11.51 -16.04 -2.64
CA THR A 231 12.96 -15.96 -2.73
C THR A 231 13.48 -15.03 -1.63
N ILE A 232 14.44 -15.51 -0.85
CA ILE A 232 15.12 -14.72 0.19
C ILE A 232 16.62 -14.77 -0.04
N THR A 233 17.31 -13.67 0.18
CA THR A 233 18.79 -13.64 0.18
C THR A 233 19.27 -12.81 1.38
N PRO A 234 19.70 -13.47 2.47
CA PRO A 234 20.18 -12.78 3.68
C PRO A 234 21.53 -12.07 3.46
N ASP A 235 21.72 -10.92 4.09
CA ASP A 235 23.01 -10.20 4.08
C ASP A 235 24.07 -10.82 5.01
N GLU A 236 23.62 -11.58 6.02
CA GLU A 236 24.41 -12.30 7.02
C GLU A 236 23.73 -13.65 7.34
N ASP A 237 24.41 -14.53 8.06
CA ASP A 237 23.79 -15.77 8.55
C ASP A 237 22.67 -15.46 9.55
N CYS A 238 21.53 -16.12 9.40
CA CYS A 238 20.34 -15.86 10.22
C CYS A 238 19.45 -17.09 10.41
N THR A 239 18.54 -17.01 11.37
CA THR A 239 17.36 -17.90 11.43
C THR A 239 16.19 -17.22 10.73
N LEU A 240 15.59 -17.89 9.74
CA LEU A 240 14.38 -17.46 9.06
C LEU A 240 13.17 -18.10 9.74
N ASN A 241 12.16 -17.31 10.09
CA ASN A 241 10.87 -17.76 10.59
C ASN A 241 9.76 -17.19 9.73
N ILE A 242 8.78 -18.00 9.33
CA ILE A 242 7.50 -17.51 8.79
C ILE A 242 6.45 -17.71 9.84
N THR A 243 5.75 -16.65 10.19
CA THR A 243 4.75 -16.62 11.25
C THR A 243 3.44 -16.07 10.71
N GLN A 244 2.33 -16.73 11.01
CA GLN A 244 1.00 -16.17 10.77
C GLN A 244 0.78 -14.93 11.63
N MET A 245 -0.15 -14.06 11.23
CA MET A 245 -0.54 -12.89 12.04
C MET A 245 -1.09 -13.26 13.43
N SER A 246 -1.55 -14.50 13.63
CA SER A 246 -1.93 -15.05 14.94
C SER A 246 -0.75 -15.29 15.89
N GLY A 247 0.49 -15.12 15.42
CA GLY A 247 1.72 -15.43 16.16
C GLY A 247 2.19 -16.88 16.01
N LYS A 248 1.45 -17.72 15.26
CA LYS A 248 1.85 -19.11 15.01
C LYS A 248 2.96 -19.19 13.96
N THR A 249 4.14 -19.65 14.35
CA THR A 249 5.23 -19.99 13.41
C THR A 249 4.84 -21.20 12.57
N VAL A 250 4.91 -21.08 11.25
CA VAL A 250 4.56 -22.11 10.27
C VAL A 250 5.76 -22.63 9.48
N TYR A 251 6.90 -21.93 9.54
CA TYR A 251 8.14 -22.35 8.90
C TYR A 251 9.35 -21.81 9.68
N THR A 252 10.42 -22.60 9.75
CA THR A 252 11.72 -22.19 10.29
C THR A 252 12.84 -22.80 9.45
N ALA A 253 13.86 -22.00 9.12
CA ALA A 253 15.07 -22.46 8.43
C ALA A 253 16.30 -21.66 8.82
N GLU A 254 17.49 -22.16 8.48
CA GLU A 254 18.71 -21.36 8.51
C GLU A 254 18.90 -20.65 7.16
N GLY A 255 19.12 -19.33 7.19
CA GLY A 255 19.53 -18.55 6.04
C GLY A 255 21.05 -18.34 6.07
N LYS A 256 21.71 -18.54 4.92
CA LYS A 256 23.16 -18.32 4.79
C LYS A 256 23.45 -17.01 4.07
N LYS A 257 24.51 -16.34 4.52
CA LYS A 257 24.98 -15.07 3.95
C LYS A 257 25.11 -15.16 2.43
N LYS A 258 24.42 -14.25 1.73
CA LYS A 258 24.42 -14.10 0.26
C LYS A 258 23.98 -15.35 -0.51
N GLN A 259 23.38 -16.32 0.16
CA GLN A 259 22.78 -17.48 -0.47
C GLN A 259 21.31 -17.21 -0.76
N LYS A 260 20.86 -17.63 -1.94
CA LYS A 260 19.45 -17.55 -2.33
C LYS A 260 18.71 -18.76 -1.78
N ASP A 261 17.77 -18.51 -0.88
CA ASP A 261 16.84 -19.51 -0.35
C ASP A 261 15.50 -19.38 -1.09
N ILE A 262 14.96 -20.52 -1.52
CA ILE A 262 13.67 -20.60 -2.20
C ILE A 262 12.73 -21.39 -1.30
N ILE A 263 11.71 -20.73 -0.77
CA ILE A 263 10.71 -21.32 0.13
C ILE A 263 9.43 -21.57 -0.66
N PRO A 264 8.99 -22.83 -0.82
CA PRO A 264 7.67 -23.14 -1.35
C PRO A 264 6.58 -22.63 -0.41
N THR A 265 5.58 -21.95 -0.95
CA THR A 265 4.46 -21.40 -0.16
C THR A 265 3.12 -22.06 -0.42
N GLU A 266 3.09 -23.01 -1.36
CA GLU A 266 1.88 -23.75 -1.76
C GLU A 266 1.20 -24.50 -0.60
N SER A 267 1.96 -24.87 0.43
CA SER A 267 1.44 -25.55 1.62
C SER A 267 0.94 -24.59 2.72
N LEU A 268 1.12 -23.28 2.54
CA LEU A 268 0.64 -22.28 3.48
C LEU A 268 -0.81 -21.93 3.15
N PRO A 269 -1.74 -21.96 4.11
CA PRO A 269 -3.09 -21.45 3.89
C PRO A 269 -3.08 -20.00 3.39
N HIS A 270 -4.07 -19.60 2.60
CA HIS A 270 -4.24 -18.19 2.23
C HIS A 270 -4.30 -17.31 3.48
N GLY A 271 -3.57 -16.21 3.46
CA GLY A 271 -3.46 -15.32 4.60
C GLY A 271 -2.18 -14.50 4.61
N ILE A 272 -2.07 -13.63 5.61
CA ILE A 272 -0.89 -12.77 5.79
C ILE A 272 0.08 -13.45 6.75
N TYR A 273 1.34 -13.43 6.36
CA TYR A 273 2.47 -13.98 7.08
C TYR A 273 3.51 -12.90 7.30
N ILE A 274 4.32 -13.06 8.35
CA ILE A 274 5.52 -12.29 8.61
C ILE A 274 6.69 -13.25 8.45
N ILE A 275 7.55 -13.01 7.46
CA ILE A 275 8.89 -13.59 7.47
C ILE A 275 9.80 -12.75 8.36
N THR A 276 10.55 -13.40 9.24
CA THR A 276 11.49 -12.77 10.16
C THR A 276 12.86 -13.43 10.03
N ALA A 277 13.87 -12.65 9.66
CA ALA A 277 15.27 -13.03 9.70
C ALA A 277 15.89 -12.54 11.04
N ILE A 278 16.34 -13.48 11.86
CA ILE A 278 16.97 -13.23 13.15
C ILE A 278 18.48 -13.42 12.97
N PHE A 279 19.21 -12.32 12.99
CA PHE A 279 20.67 -12.28 12.95
C PHE A 279 21.23 -12.24 14.37
N LYS A 280 22.55 -12.37 14.51
CA LYS A 280 23.22 -12.37 15.83
C LYS A 280 22.91 -11.13 16.69
N ASN A 281 22.78 -9.96 16.06
CA ASN A 281 22.65 -8.67 16.74
C ASN A 281 21.40 -7.87 16.31
N SER A 282 20.55 -8.43 15.47
CA SER A 282 19.44 -7.69 14.86
C SER A 282 18.38 -8.63 14.32
N THR A 283 17.19 -8.08 14.11
CA THR A 283 16.09 -8.80 13.49
C THR A 283 15.54 -7.94 12.35
N CYS A 284 15.23 -8.57 11.23
CA CYS A 284 14.52 -7.96 10.11
C CYS A 284 13.25 -8.75 9.85
N SER A 285 12.13 -8.07 9.63
CA SER A 285 10.86 -8.73 9.33
C SER A 285 10.22 -8.10 8.10
N ARG A 286 9.50 -8.91 7.33
CA ARG A 286 8.71 -8.47 6.18
C ARG A 286 7.41 -9.27 6.14
N LYS A 287 6.28 -8.60 5.91
CA LYS A 287 5.02 -9.29 5.65
C LYS A 287 4.97 -9.82 4.22
N PHE A 288 4.13 -10.81 3.97
CA PHE A 288 3.74 -11.26 2.64
C PHE A 288 2.38 -11.97 2.73
N ARG A 289 1.70 -12.14 1.60
CA ARG A 289 0.40 -12.80 1.54
C ARG A 289 0.52 -14.06 0.70
N ILE A 290 -0.15 -15.12 1.12
CA ILE A 290 -0.50 -16.28 0.27
C ILE A 290 -1.98 -16.20 -0.06
#